data_AF-A0A1G0Y2S0-F1
#
_entry.id   AF-A0A1G0Y2S0-F1
#
_cell.length_a   1.000
_cell.length_b   1.000
_cell.length_c   1.000
_cell.angle_alpha   90.00
_cell.angle_beta   90.00
_cell.angle_gamma   90.00
#
_symmetry.space_group_name_H-M   'P 1'
#
loop_
_entity.id
_entity.type
_entity.pdbx_description
1 polymer ?
#
loop_
_entity_poly.entity_id
_entity_poly.type
_entity_poly.pdbx_seq_one_letter_code
_entity_poly.pdbx_strand_id
1 'polypeptide(L)'
;MSTLSKIDIYSEKTVFIFGAGASNPYGFPLGPQLKNDILNYHDLNVMKYFNANSNMKNLMPEFKNALRDGDYETIDYFLGRKKKFRELGAFYIVTVIGLKESQSSLFPQRDLYADIFYMLNVESDSTEIPPISIISLNYDRSLEHFMEHNVKVNCHDEIESHALQKVKKLPIIHAHGSFGDISIVPYGKVEDAKSVHAAVNKIKIVSDKLDDSKEFQEAQRIISEAVNIIFLGFGYHPTTLKALFSSCDINTKHIYGTAKNLPAERKSEVQQFFSDKIWLGKENQDCSSFLNDPEIGLGKQIIKKQ
;
A
#
# COMPACT_ATOMS: atom_id res chain seq x y z
N MET A 1 -16.31 17.27 -22.87
CA MET A 1 -15.27 16.22 -22.86
C MET A 1 -13.93 16.94 -22.79
N SER A 2 -13.37 17.09 -21.60
CA SER A 2 -12.03 17.66 -21.45
C SER A 2 -11.05 16.62 -21.99
N THR A 3 -10.14 17.03 -22.87
CA THR A 3 -9.03 16.19 -23.30
C THR A 3 -8.17 15.88 -22.08
N LEU A 4 -8.16 14.62 -21.63
CA LEU A 4 -7.23 14.16 -20.61
C LEU A 4 -5.81 14.52 -21.05
N SER A 5 -5.14 15.36 -20.28
CA SER A 5 -3.71 15.61 -20.45
C SER A 5 -2.97 14.35 -20.04
N LYS A 6 -2.25 13.75 -20.99
CA LYS A 6 -1.37 12.61 -20.71
C LYS A 6 -0.36 13.00 -19.63
N ILE A 7 -0.18 12.12 -18.66
CA ILE A 7 0.71 12.34 -17.51
C ILE A 7 2.16 12.24 -17.96
N ASP A 8 3.05 13.13 -17.50
CA ASP A 8 4.49 12.91 -17.66
C ASP A 8 5.15 12.65 -16.30
N ILE A 9 5.28 11.36 -15.92
CA ILE A 9 5.83 10.99 -14.61
C ILE A 9 7.31 11.38 -14.45
N TYR A 10 7.99 11.73 -15.56
CA TYR A 10 9.41 12.09 -15.54
C TYR A 10 9.64 13.57 -15.26
N SER A 11 8.63 14.42 -15.47
CA SER A 11 8.72 15.86 -15.19
C SER A 11 7.73 16.35 -14.12
N GLU A 12 6.66 15.61 -13.87
CA GLU A 12 5.57 16.05 -12.99
C GLU A 12 5.53 15.22 -11.70
N LYS A 13 5.41 15.90 -10.56
CA LYS A 13 5.24 15.24 -9.26
C LYS A 13 4.02 14.32 -9.30
N THR A 14 4.27 13.02 -9.21
CA THR A 14 3.25 11.99 -9.32
C THR A 14 3.22 11.16 -8.04
N VAL A 15 2.03 10.98 -7.47
CA VAL A 15 1.85 10.09 -6.32
C VAL A 15 0.98 8.90 -6.71
N PHE A 16 1.47 7.71 -6.43
CA PHE A 16 0.70 6.48 -6.50
C PHE A 16 0.12 6.15 -5.13
N ILE A 17 -1.18 5.92 -5.05
CA ILE A 17 -1.86 5.53 -3.81
C ILE A 17 -2.26 4.06 -3.92
N PHE A 18 -1.57 3.21 -3.16
CA PHE A 18 -1.76 1.76 -3.17
C PHE A 18 -2.80 1.36 -2.13
N GLY A 19 -3.83 0.65 -2.59
CA GLY A 19 -4.70 -0.15 -1.71
C GLY A 19 -4.34 -1.64 -1.77
N ALA A 20 -5.13 -2.47 -1.09
CA ALA A 20 -4.87 -3.91 -0.98
C ALA A 20 -4.82 -4.62 -2.35
N GLY A 21 -5.53 -4.10 -3.36
CA GLY A 21 -5.48 -4.66 -4.71
C GLY A 21 -4.12 -4.50 -5.40
N ALA A 22 -3.25 -3.59 -4.94
CA ALA A 22 -1.91 -3.41 -5.49
C ALA A 22 -0.95 -4.53 -5.06
N SER A 23 -1.07 -5.04 -3.83
CA SER A 23 -0.25 -6.17 -3.35
C SER A 23 -0.93 -7.54 -3.49
N ASN A 24 -2.22 -7.58 -3.85
CA ASN A 24 -2.97 -8.84 -3.99
C ASN A 24 -2.40 -9.85 -5.00
N PRO A 25 -1.92 -9.44 -6.20
CA PRO A 25 -1.25 -10.35 -7.14
C PRO A 25 0.02 -11.02 -6.59
N TYR A 26 0.54 -10.52 -5.48
CA TYR A 26 1.75 -10.97 -4.81
C TYR A 26 1.46 -11.74 -3.51
N GLY A 27 0.22 -12.19 -3.32
CA GLY A 27 -0.17 -13.07 -2.21
C GLY A 27 -0.74 -12.37 -0.98
N PHE A 28 -0.85 -11.04 -0.99
CA PHE A 28 -1.41 -10.28 0.12
C PHE A 28 -2.95 -10.21 0.05
N PRO A 29 -3.64 -10.23 1.21
CA PRO A 29 -5.09 -10.30 1.21
C PRO A 29 -5.75 -8.94 0.97
N LEU A 30 -6.89 -8.96 0.28
CA LEU A 30 -7.88 -7.89 0.32
C LEU A 30 -8.53 -7.79 1.72
N GLY A 31 -9.23 -6.69 2.02
CA GLY A 31 -9.89 -6.49 3.32
C GLY A 31 -10.76 -7.69 3.79
N PRO A 32 -11.72 -8.18 2.98
CA PRO A 32 -12.52 -9.36 3.32
C PRO A 32 -11.69 -10.65 3.47
N GLN A 33 -10.62 -10.81 2.69
CA GLN A 33 -9.72 -11.95 2.79
C GLN A 33 -8.92 -11.90 4.10
N LEU A 34 -8.44 -10.72 4.51
CA LEU A 34 -7.72 -10.53 5.77
C LEU A 34 -8.64 -10.82 6.97
N LYS A 35 -9.90 -10.37 6.91
CA LYS A 35 -10.92 -10.73 7.92
C LYS A 35 -11.03 -12.26 8.05
N ASN A 36 -11.17 -12.97 6.94
CA ASN A 36 -11.29 -14.43 6.93
C ASN A 36 -10.01 -15.12 7.41
N ASP A 37 -8.85 -14.65 6.96
CA ASP A 37 -7.56 -15.18 7.39
C ASP A 37 -7.39 -15.05 8.90
N ILE A 38 -7.75 -13.90 9.49
CA ILE A 38 -7.71 -13.69 10.96
C ILE A 38 -8.69 -14.60 11.70
N LEU A 39 -9.93 -14.76 11.19
CA LEU A 39 -10.95 -15.61 11.83
C LEU A 39 -10.52 -17.08 11.85
N ASN A 40 -9.87 -17.54 10.78
CA ASN A 40 -9.38 -18.90 10.62
C ASN A 40 -8.00 -19.13 11.25
N TYR A 41 -7.27 -18.07 11.62
CA TYR A 41 -5.94 -18.18 12.20
C TYR A 41 -5.98 -18.75 13.62
N HIS A 42 -5.13 -19.73 13.92
CA HIS A 42 -5.18 -20.41 15.22
C HIS A 42 -4.67 -19.52 16.36
N ASP A 43 -5.47 -19.36 17.42
CA ASP A 43 -5.18 -18.44 18.54
C ASP A 43 -3.86 -18.75 19.25
N LEU A 44 -3.47 -20.04 19.33
CA LEU A 44 -2.16 -20.46 19.87
C LEU A 44 -0.97 -19.79 19.17
N ASN A 45 -1.08 -19.51 17.87
CA ASN A 45 -0.01 -18.86 17.11
C ASN A 45 0.18 -17.41 17.49
N VAL A 46 -0.85 -16.77 18.06
CA VAL A 46 -0.81 -15.40 18.56
C VAL A 46 -0.46 -15.38 20.05
N MET A 47 -1.07 -16.29 20.84
CA MET A 47 -0.89 -16.36 22.29
C MET A 47 0.56 -16.54 22.73
N LYS A 48 1.38 -17.23 21.91
CA LYS A 48 2.82 -17.42 22.21
C LYS A 48 3.61 -16.10 22.30
N TYR A 49 3.04 -15.00 21.81
CA TYR A 49 3.65 -13.67 21.90
C TYR A 49 3.15 -12.87 23.10
N PHE A 50 2.23 -13.38 23.91
CA PHE A 50 1.74 -12.66 25.07
C PHE A 50 2.51 -12.99 26.34
N ASN A 51 2.68 -11.98 27.19
CA ASN A 51 3.10 -12.21 28.57
C ASN A 51 2.03 -13.00 29.34
N ALA A 52 2.45 -13.86 30.26
CA ALA A 52 1.55 -14.73 31.05
C ALA A 52 0.46 -13.95 31.82
N ASN A 53 0.75 -12.68 32.17
CA ASN A 53 -0.16 -11.79 32.90
C ASN A 53 -1.07 -10.94 31.99
N SER A 54 -1.08 -11.16 30.66
CA SER A 54 -1.91 -10.36 29.77
C SER A 54 -3.38 -10.80 29.79
N ASN A 55 -4.29 -9.83 29.86
CA ASN A 55 -5.73 -10.07 29.66
C ASN A 55 -6.10 -10.38 28.20
N MET A 56 -5.14 -10.35 27.27
CA MET A 56 -5.37 -10.51 25.83
C MET A 56 -5.98 -11.87 25.50
N LYS A 57 -5.54 -12.93 26.19
CA LYS A 57 -6.10 -14.29 26.01
C LYS A 57 -7.61 -14.33 26.23
N ASN A 58 -8.11 -13.61 27.23
CA ASN A 58 -9.54 -13.58 27.54
C ASN A 58 -10.34 -12.76 26.51
N LEU A 59 -9.69 -11.86 25.78
CA LEU A 59 -10.31 -11.04 24.75
C LEU A 59 -10.44 -11.75 23.38
N MET A 60 -9.70 -12.84 23.14
CA MET A 60 -9.65 -13.49 21.81
C MET A 60 -10.99 -14.02 21.32
N PRO A 61 -11.80 -14.74 22.13
CA PRO A 61 -13.11 -15.19 21.70
C PRO A 61 -14.04 -14.02 21.40
N GLU A 62 -14.01 -12.99 22.25
CA GLU A 62 -14.83 -11.79 22.08
C GLU A 62 -14.44 -11.02 20.81
N PHE A 63 -13.13 -10.89 20.57
CA PHE A 63 -12.58 -10.27 19.36
C PHE A 63 -13.03 -10.98 18.10
N LYS A 64 -12.88 -12.31 18.03
CA LYS A 64 -13.27 -13.10 16.86
C LYS A 64 -14.77 -13.08 16.62
N ASN A 65 -15.59 -13.13 17.66
CA ASN A 65 -17.04 -13.01 17.53
C ASN A 65 -17.42 -11.62 16.99
N ALA A 66 -16.89 -10.55 17.60
CA ALA A 66 -17.15 -9.19 17.15
C ALA A 66 -16.66 -8.93 15.70
N LEU A 67 -15.53 -9.51 15.30
CA LEU A 67 -15.01 -9.40 13.94
C LEU A 67 -15.89 -10.18 12.95
N ARG A 68 -16.34 -11.39 13.31
CA ARG A 68 -17.20 -12.24 12.47
C ARG A 68 -18.53 -11.57 12.18
N ASP A 69 -19.23 -11.20 13.26
CA ASP A 69 -20.61 -10.72 13.23
C ASP A 69 -20.70 -9.26 12.79
N GLY A 70 -19.58 -8.53 12.87
CA GLY A 70 -19.48 -7.15 12.45
C GLY A 70 -19.52 -6.97 10.93
N ASP A 71 -20.36 -6.03 10.50
CA ASP A 71 -20.38 -5.52 9.14
C ASP A 71 -19.42 -4.34 8.99
N TYR A 72 -18.18 -4.66 8.61
CA TYR A 72 -17.08 -3.71 8.48
C TYR A 72 -16.34 -3.99 7.17
N GLU A 73 -16.12 -2.96 6.34
CA GLU A 73 -15.39 -3.10 5.08
C GLU A 73 -13.90 -3.46 5.29
N THR A 74 -13.29 -2.95 6.37
CA THR A 74 -11.86 -3.15 6.66
C THR A 74 -11.61 -3.43 8.15
N ILE A 75 -10.50 -4.12 8.42
CA ILE A 75 -10.04 -4.38 9.79
C ILE A 75 -9.73 -3.08 10.55
N ASP A 76 -9.18 -2.09 9.85
CA ASP A 76 -8.91 -0.76 10.38
C ASP A 76 -10.17 -0.06 10.88
N TYR A 77 -11.26 -0.11 10.10
CA TYR A 77 -12.53 0.49 10.51
C TYR A 77 -13.08 -0.19 11.77
N PHE A 78 -13.03 -1.53 11.83
CA PHE A 78 -13.42 -2.30 13.00
C PHE A 78 -12.61 -1.90 14.25
N LEU A 79 -11.29 -1.91 14.16
CA LEU A 79 -10.39 -1.61 15.28
C LEU A 79 -10.40 -0.13 15.67
N GLY A 80 -10.75 0.75 14.73
CA GLY A 80 -11.04 2.16 14.98
C GLY A 80 -12.21 2.31 15.95
N ARG A 81 -13.31 1.59 15.72
CA ARG A 81 -14.52 1.62 16.56
C ARG A 81 -14.39 0.80 17.85
N LYS A 82 -13.70 -0.33 17.82
CA LYS A 82 -13.56 -1.24 18.96
C LYS A 82 -12.17 -1.11 19.60
N LYS A 83 -11.91 0.03 20.24
CA LYS A 83 -10.58 0.42 20.78
C LYS A 83 -9.93 -0.65 21.66
N LYS A 84 -10.74 -1.38 22.44
CA LYS A 84 -10.25 -2.47 23.32
C LYS A 84 -9.59 -3.64 22.58
N PHE A 85 -9.82 -3.77 21.27
CA PHE A 85 -9.27 -4.83 20.45
C PHE A 85 -8.04 -4.41 19.64
N ARG A 86 -7.59 -3.15 19.71
CA ARG A 86 -6.53 -2.63 18.83
C ARG A 86 -5.23 -3.40 18.95
N GLU A 87 -4.75 -3.60 20.18
CA GLU A 87 -3.51 -4.32 20.42
C GLU A 87 -3.62 -5.77 19.93
N LEU A 88 -4.65 -6.50 20.36
CA LEU A 88 -4.89 -7.88 19.91
C LEU A 88 -5.03 -7.98 18.39
N GLY A 89 -5.78 -7.06 17.76
CA GLY A 89 -5.95 -6.99 16.32
C GLY A 89 -4.64 -6.76 15.58
N ALA A 90 -3.76 -5.89 16.09
CA ALA A 90 -2.43 -5.67 15.54
C ALA A 90 -1.59 -6.97 15.56
N PHE A 91 -1.63 -7.75 16.64
CA PHE A 91 -0.95 -9.05 16.68
C PHE A 91 -1.49 -10.03 15.63
N TYR A 92 -2.81 -10.11 15.44
CA TYR A 92 -3.38 -10.93 14.37
C TYR A 92 -2.96 -10.44 12.98
N ILE A 93 -3.00 -9.13 12.72
CA ILE A 93 -2.57 -8.55 11.45
C ILE A 93 -1.09 -8.90 11.19
N VAL A 94 -0.20 -8.65 12.17
CA VAL A 94 1.23 -8.94 12.03
C VAL A 94 1.48 -10.41 11.69
N THR A 95 0.87 -11.31 12.45
CA THR A 95 1.11 -12.74 12.29
C THR A 95 0.49 -13.31 11.02
N VAL A 96 -0.68 -12.83 10.60
CA VAL A 96 -1.34 -13.27 9.35
C VAL A 96 -0.63 -12.72 8.12
N ILE A 97 -0.37 -11.42 8.07
CA ILE A 97 0.30 -10.79 6.92
C ILE A 97 1.77 -11.23 6.84
N GLY A 98 2.45 -11.45 7.97
CA GLY A 98 3.83 -11.95 7.98
C GLY A 98 4.00 -13.31 7.34
N LEU A 99 2.99 -14.18 7.41
CA LEU A 99 3.00 -15.47 6.70
C LEU A 99 2.83 -15.33 5.18
N LYS A 100 2.42 -14.16 4.68
CA LYS A 100 2.29 -13.88 3.25
C LYS A 100 3.56 -13.26 2.67
N GLU A 101 4.50 -12.80 3.50
CA GLU A 101 5.80 -12.32 3.04
C GLU A 101 6.63 -13.48 2.48
N SER A 102 6.49 -13.75 1.19
CA SER A 102 7.12 -14.88 0.51
C SER A 102 7.76 -14.47 -0.80
N GLN A 103 9.05 -14.76 -0.94
CA GLN A 103 9.82 -14.43 -2.14
C GLN A 103 9.25 -15.11 -3.40
N SER A 104 8.76 -16.35 -3.28
CA SER A 104 8.15 -17.07 -4.40
C SER A 104 6.82 -16.44 -4.86
N SER A 105 6.19 -15.60 -4.04
CA SER A 105 4.98 -14.87 -4.44
C SER A 105 5.32 -13.62 -5.26
N LEU A 106 6.53 -13.07 -5.08
CA LEU A 106 7.01 -11.87 -5.77
C LEU A 106 7.72 -12.15 -7.09
N PHE A 107 8.30 -13.35 -7.24
CA PHE A 107 9.13 -13.71 -8.39
C PHE A 107 8.57 -14.92 -9.16
N PRO A 108 8.74 -15.00 -10.49
CA PRO A 108 9.46 -14.04 -11.36
C PRO A 108 8.78 -12.67 -11.45
N GLN A 109 9.55 -11.64 -11.83
CA GLN A 109 9.08 -10.25 -11.96
C GLN A 109 7.85 -10.19 -12.87
N ARG A 110 6.78 -9.55 -12.39
CA ARG A 110 5.52 -9.37 -13.12
C ARG A 110 4.72 -8.16 -12.64
N ASP A 111 3.80 -7.73 -13.49
CA ASP A 111 2.72 -6.78 -13.20
C ASP A 111 3.22 -5.45 -12.59
N LEU A 112 2.43 -4.86 -11.69
CA LEU A 112 2.63 -3.52 -11.14
C LEU A 112 4.05 -3.27 -10.60
N TYR A 113 4.62 -4.21 -9.85
CA TYR A 113 5.94 -4.03 -9.24
C TYR A 113 7.03 -3.95 -10.31
N ALA A 114 6.88 -4.72 -11.39
CA ALA A 114 7.74 -4.62 -12.56
C ALA A 114 7.61 -3.24 -13.22
N ASP A 115 6.37 -2.78 -13.43
CA ASP A 115 6.09 -1.49 -14.06
C ASP A 115 6.73 -0.33 -13.27
N ILE A 116 6.54 -0.28 -11.95
CA ILE A 116 7.16 0.75 -11.09
C ILE A 116 8.69 0.67 -11.16
N PHE A 117 9.28 -0.54 -11.14
CA PHE A 117 10.73 -0.70 -11.21
C PHE A 117 11.30 -0.15 -12.52
N TYR A 118 10.63 -0.41 -13.65
CA TYR A 118 11.05 0.14 -14.94
C TYR A 118 10.88 1.66 -15.01
N MET A 119 9.82 2.21 -14.40
CA MET A 119 9.64 3.66 -14.32
C MET A 119 10.82 4.35 -13.64
N LEU A 120 11.37 3.77 -12.57
CA LEU A 120 12.50 4.33 -11.81
C LEU A 120 13.79 4.50 -12.63
N ASN A 121 13.94 3.79 -13.75
CA ASN A 121 15.12 3.86 -14.59
C ASN A 121 16.44 3.63 -13.82
N VAL A 122 16.46 2.60 -12.96
CA VAL A 122 17.55 2.42 -11.98
C VAL A 122 18.91 2.22 -12.66
N GLU A 123 18.93 1.66 -13.87
CA GLU A 123 20.15 1.39 -14.64
C GLU A 123 20.72 2.61 -15.39
N SER A 124 20.02 3.75 -15.40
CA SER A 124 20.56 4.96 -16.03
C SER A 124 21.75 5.56 -15.27
N ASP A 125 22.63 6.26 -15.99
CA ASP A 125 23.78 6.97 -15.38
C ASP A 125 23.37 8.17 -14.50
N SER A 126 22.12 8.66 -14.61
CA SER A 126 21.62 9.73 -13.75
C SER A 126 21.62 9.31 -12.29
N THR A 127 21.83 10.24 -11.36
CA THR A 127 21.64 9.98 -9.91
C THR A 127 20.23 10.33 -9.44
N GLU A 128 19.42 10.94 -10.31
CA GLU A 128 18.03 11.31 -10.05
C GLU A 128 17.09 10.15 -10.35
N ILE A 129 15.97 10.11 -9.62
CA ILE A 129 14.82 9.26 -9.95
C ILE A 129 13.71 10.17 -10.47
N PRO A 130 12.76 9.64 -11.27
CA PRO A 130 11.56 10.38 -11.60
C PRO A 130 10.87 10.92 -10.34
N PRO A 131 10.17 12.07 -10.40
CA PRO A 131 9.46 12.68 -9.27
C PRO A 131 8.20 11.91 -8.85
N ILE A 132 8.34 10.60 -8.65
CA ILE A 132 7.30 9.68 -8.23
C ILE A 132 7.40 9.39 -6.73
N SER A 133 6.26 9.15 -6.11
CA SER A 133 6.14 8.77 -4.70
C SER A 133 5.01 7.74 -4.53
N ILE A 134 5.06 6.96 -3.46
CA ILE A 134 4.09 5.92 -3.18
C ILE A 134 3.54 6.11 -1.77
N ILE A 135 2.22 6.15 -1.66
CA ILE A 135 1.49 6.10 -0.41
C ILE A 135 0.78 4.74 -0.37
N SER A 136 1.20 3.87 0.53
CA SER A 136 0.58 2.57 0.75
C SER A 136 -0.34 2.60 1.95
N LEU A 137 -1.55 2.06 1.80
CA LEU A 137 -2.40 1.72 2.93
C LEU A 137 -2.21 0.28 3.41
N ASN A 138 -1.33 -0.47 2.74
CA ASN A 138 -1.05 -1.86 3.08
C ASN A 138 0.04 -1.94 4.15
N TYR A 139 -0.06 -2.95 5.01
CA TYR A 139 0.94 -3.20 6.06
C TYR A 139 2.18 -3.94 5.54
N ASP A 140 2.07 -4.59 4.39
CA ASP A 140 3.14 -5.35 3.77
C ASP A 140 4.25 -4.43 3.24
N ARG A 141 5.44 -5.00 3.11
CA ARG A 141 6.66 -4.31 2.65
C ARG A 141 7.18 -4.92 1.34
N SER A 142 6.24 -5.51 0.59
CA SER A 142 6.58 -6.41 -0.50
C SER A 142 7.13 -5.67 -1.71
N LEU A 143 6.72 -4.41 -1.90
CA LEU A 143 7.31 -3.54 -2.91
C LEU A 143 8.77 -3.21 -2.58
N GLU A 144 9.06 -2.82 -1.34
CA GLU A 144 10.43 -2.47 -0.92
C GLU A 144 11.36 -3.68 -1.06
N HIS A 145 10.89 -4.85 -0.60
CA HIS A 145 11.64 -6.10 -0.75
C HIS A 145 11.85 -6.45 -2.21
N PHE A 146 10.80 -6.34 -3.03
CA PHE A 146 10.87 -6.58 -4.47
C PHE A 146 11.93 -5.68 -5.10
N MET A 147 11.91 -4.37 -4.84
CA MET A 147 12.83 -3.41 -5.45
C MET A 147 14.29 -3.70 -5.11
N GLU A 148 14.61 -3.93 -3.82
CA GLU A 148 15.97 -4.25 -3.41
C GLU A 148 16.46 -5.58 -3.97
N HIS A 149 15.60 -6.60 -4.02
CA HIS A 149 15.96 -7.89 -4.59
C HIS A 149 16.13 -7.81 -6.10
N ASN A 150 15.26 -7.07 -6.80
CA ASN A 150 15.28 -6.95 -8.25
C ASN A 150 16.54 -6.25 -8.76
N VAL A 151 17.08 -5.27 -8.00
CA VAL A 151 18.39 -4.67 -8.30
C VAL A 151 19.49 -5.73 -8.24
N LYS A 152 19.57 -6.51 -7.15
CA LYS A 152 20.62 -7.51 -6.95
C LYS A 152 20.62 -8.63 -7.98
N VAL A 153 19.46 -8.93 -8.57
CA VAL A 153 19.31 -10.02 -9.53
C VAL A 153 19.51 -9.56 -10.97
N ASN A 154 19.05 -8.36 -11.33
CA ASN A 154 19.00 -7.94 -12.74
C ASN A 154 20.02 -6.87 -13.12
N CYS A 155 20.48 -6.05 -12.18
CA CYS A 155 21.46 -5.01 -12.50
C CYS A 155 22.86 -5.61 -12.59
N HIS A 156 23.68 -5.07 -13.49
CA HIS A 156 25.09 -5.42 -13.57
C HIS A 156 25.83 -5.08 -12.27
N ASP A 157 26.79 -5.91 -11.87
CA ASP A 157 27.59 -5.75 -10.64
C ASP A 157 28.21 -4.35 -10.54
N GLU A 158 28.61 -3.75 -11.68
CA GLU A 158 29.24 -2.42 -11.69
C GLU A 158 28.27 -1.28 -11.29
N ILE A 159 26.96 -1.46 -11.47
CA ILE A 159 25.93 -0.46 -11.21
C ILE A 159 25.04 -0.81 -10.01
N GLU A 160 25.17 -2.01 -9.41
CA GLU A 160 24.30 -2.48 -8.33
C GLU A 160 24.21 -1.47 -7.18
N SER A 161 25.36 -0.97 -6.71
CA SER A 161 25.40 0.00 -5.60
C SER A 161 24.69 1.31 -5.95
N HIS A 162 24.80 1.77 -7.19
CA HIS A 162 24.12 2.98 -7.69
C HIS A 162 22.61 2.75 -7.83
N ALA A 163 22.21 1.61 -8.40
CA ALA A 163 20.81 1.22 -8.54
C ALA A 163 20.12 1.06 -7.18
N LEU A 164 20.79 0.47 -6.18
CA LEU A 164 20.29 0.38 -4.80
C LEU A 164 20.09 1.76 -4.17
N GLN A 165 21.01 2.71 -4.41
CA GLN A 165 20.85 4.07 -3.92
C GLN A 165 19.63 4.76 -4.54
N LYS A 166 19.35 4.54 -5.82
CA LYS A 166 18.14 5.07 -6.46
C LYS A 166 16.86 4.49 -5.90
N VAL A 167 16.78 3.17 -5.75
CA VAL A 167 15.63 2.51 -5.14
C VAL A 167 15.35 3.09 -3.76
N LYS A 168 16.39 3.31 -2.94
CA LYS A 168 16.27 3.90 -1.60
C LYS A 168 15.83 5.37 -1.60
N LYS A 169 15.94 6.08 -2.73
CA LYS A 169 15.43 7.45 -2.87
C LYS A 169 13.92 7.49 -3.13
N LEU A 170 13.30 6.38 -3.56
CA LEU A 170 11.86 6.34 -3.80
C LEU A 170 11.10 6.56 -2.50
N PRO A 171 10.30 7.63 -2.36
CA PRO A 171 9.51 7.85 -1.16
C PRO A 171 8.36 6.83 -1.11
N ILE A 172 8.39 5.91 -0.15
CA ILE A 172 7.32 4.96 0.13
C ILE A 172 6.81 5.22 1.55
N ILE A 173 5.58 5.73 1.67
CA ILE A 173 4.95 6.09 2.94
C ILE A 173 3.81 5.13 3.24
N HIS A 174 3.86 4.46 4.40
CA HIS A 174 2.77 3.60 4.86
C HIS A 174 1.83 4.38 5.78
N ALA A 175 0.69 4.82 5.26
CA ALA A 175 -0.24 5.69 5.99
C ALA A 175 -0.94 4.98 7.18
N HIS A 176 -0.99 3.64 7.18
CA HIS A 176 -1.46 2.82 8.31
C HIS A 176 -0.30 2.13 9.06
N GLY A 177 0.92 2.60 8.84
CA GLY A 177 2.13 1.94 9.34
C GLY A 177 2.44 0.65 8.58
N SER A 178 3.59 0.07 8.88
CA SER A 178 4.07 -1.18 8.29
C SER A 178 4.75 -2.04 9.35
N PHE A 179 5.26 -3.20 8.95
CA PHE A 179 6.07 -4.05 9.84
C PHE A 179 7.44 -3.43 10.17
N GLY A 180 7.78 -2.29 9.57
CA GLY A 180 9.03 -1.56 9.76
C GLY A 180 10.13 -1.97 8.80
N ASP A 181 11.32 -1.41 9.00
CA ASP A 181 12.46 -1.62 8.11
C ASP A 181 12.85 -3.10 7.94
N ILE A 182 12.99 -3.54 6.69
CA ILE A 182 13.40 -4.91 6.31
C ILE A 182 14.80 -5.24 6.85
N SER A 183 15.68 -4.24 7.00
CA SER A 183 17.01 -4.41 7.61
C SER A 183 16.95 -4.75 9.11
N ILE A 184 15.85 -4.41 9.79
CA ILE A 184 15.64 -4.70 11.22
C ILE A 184 14.83 -5.99 11.39
N VAL A 185 13.74 -6.13 10.62
CA VAL A 185 12.87 -7.31 10.61
C VAL A 185 12.91 -7.92 9.21
N PRO A 186 13.71 -8.98 8.98
CA PRO A 186 13.86 -9.54 7.64
C PRO A 186 12.52 -9.98 7.04
N TYR A 187 12.37 -9.77 5.73
CA TYR A 187 11.17 -10.15 4.99
C TYR A 187 10.91 -11.66 5.09
N GLY A 188 9.68 -12.04 5.44
CA GLY A 188 9.27 -13.44 5.59
C GLY A 188 9.76 -14.13 6.87
N LYS A 189 10.40 -13.40 7.79
CA LYS A 189 10.93 -13.95 9.06
C LYS A 189 10.21 -13.43 10.30
N VAL A 190 8.89 -13.26 10.22
CA VAL A 190 8.05 -12.84 11.35
C VAL A 190 7.75 -14.05 12.25
N GLU A 191 8.78 -14.66 12.82
CA GLU A 191 8.65 -15.90 13.60
C GLU A 191 9.02 -15.71 15.07
N ASP A 192 10.05 -14.92 15.35
CA ASP A 192 10.50 -14.67 16.71
C ASP A 192 9.71 -13.55 17.40
N ALA A 193 9.60 -13.63 18.73
CA ALA A 193 8.77 -12.72 19.51
C ALA A 193 9.23 -11.26 19.41
N LYS A 194 10.54 -11.01 19.30
CA LYS A 194 11.07 -9.64 19.24
C LYS A 194 10.63 -8.96 17.94
N SER A 195 10.73 -9.67 16.82
CA SER A 195 10.28 -9.18 15.50
C SER A 195 8.79 -8.90 15.48
N VAL A 196 7.96 -9.79 16.04
CA VAL A 196 6.50 -9.59 16.11
C VAL A 196 6.15 -8.36 16.94
N HIS A 197 6.71 -8.21 18.14
CA HIS A 197 6.44 -7.04 18.98
C HIS A 197 6.91 -5.74 18.32
N ALA A 198 8.06 -5.76 17.65
CA ALA A 198 8.56 -4.61 16.91
C ALA A 198 7.59 -4.19 15.78
N ALA A 199 7.06 -5.15 15.03
CA ALA A 199 6.06 -4.90 13.98
C ALA A 199 4.72 -4.40 14.55
N VAL A 200 4.23 -5.00 15.65
CA VAL A 200 2.97 -4.59 16.30
C VAL A 200 3.03 -3.12 16.73
N ASN A 201 4.16 -2.67 17.27
CA ASN A 201 4.35 -1.27 17.67
C ASN A 201 4.38 -0.27 16.50
N LYS A 202 4.65 -0.76 15.29
CA LYS A 202 4.72 0.04 14.06
C LYS A 202 3.41 0.06 13.26
N ILE A 203 2.51 -0.91 13.46
CA ILE A 203 1.16 -0.85 12.91
C ILE A 203 0.40 0.35 13.52
N LYS A 204 -0.27 1.10 12.66
CA LYS A 204 -1.13 2.24 13.02
C LYS A 204 -2.55 1.96 12.56
N ILE A 205 -3.39 1.58 13.51
CA ILE A 205 -4.81 1.36 13.26
C ILE A 205 -5.52 2.71 13.11
N VAL A 206 -6.31 2.83 12.04
CA VAL A 206 -7.15 3.98 11.74
C VAL A 206 -8.00 4.35 12.97
N SER A 207 -7.74 5.52 13.54
CA SER A 207 -8.45 6.04 14.71
C SER A 207 -8.67 7.55 14.60
N ASP A 208 -9.45 8.12 15.52
CA ASP A 208 -9.86 9.53 15.63
C ASP A 208 -8.73 10.59 15.63
N LYS A 209 -7.47 10.20 15.40
CA LYS A 209 -6.26 11.03 15.37
C LYS A 209 -5.26 10.61 14.28
N LEU A 210 -5.74 10.08 13.16
CA LEU A 210 -4.87 9.74 12.02
C LEU A 210 -4.09 10.96 11.52
N ASP A 211 -4.74 12.12 11.53
CA ASP A 211 -4.13 13.40 11.16
C ASP A 211 -2.95 13.79 12.07
N ASP A 212 -2.73 13.12 13.21
CA ASP A 212 -1.62 13.39 14.12
C ASP A 212 -0.38 12.52 13.83
N SER A 213 -0.48 11.44 13.04
CA SER A 213 0.70 10.62 12.76
C SER A 213 1.61 11.29 11.73
N LYS A 214 2.93 11.21 11.95
CA LYS A 214 3.90 11.82 11.05
C LYS A 214 3.81 11.26 9.64
N GLU A 215 3.60 9.95 9.52
CA GLU A 215 3.47 9.26 8.25
C GLU A 215 2.19 9.67 7.50
N PHE A 216 1.08 9.89 8.21
CA PHE A 216 -0.17 10.30 7.58
C PHE A 216 -0.15 11.78 7.19
N GLN A 217 0.44 12.65 8.02
CA GLN A 217 0.69 14.06 7.68
C GLN A 217 1.61 14.17 6.45
N GLU A 218 2.63 13.32 6.38
CA GLU A 218 3.52 13.26 5.22
C GLU A 218 2.78 12.76 3.96
N ALA A 219 1.90 11.77 4.10
CA ALA A 219 1.03 11.34 3.01
C ALA A 219 0.13 12.48 2.50
N GLN A 220 -0.50 13.25 3.41
CA GLN A 220 -1.29 14.43 3.06
C GLN A 220 -0.45 15.50 2.34
N ARG A 221 0.78 15.76 2.81
CA ARG A 221 1.72 16.70 2.17
C ARG A 221 2.11 16.25 0.77
N ILE A 222 2.45 14.98 0.58
CA ILE A 222 2.80 14.43 -0.73
C ILE A 222 1.60 14.55 -1.69
N ILE A 223 0.39 14.23 -1.22
CA ILE A 223 -0.85 14.38 -2.02
C ILE A 223 -1.10 15.84 -2.41
N SER A 224 -0.91 16.78 -1.48
CA SER A 224 -1.16 18.20 -1.74
C SER A 224 -0.13 18.80 -2.70
N GLU A 225 1.11 18.31 -2.71
CA GLU A 225 2.18 18.76 -3.62
C GLU A 225 2.17 18.07 -5.00
N ALA A 226 1.56 16.90 -5.11
CA ALA A 226 1.50 16.16 -6.37
C ALA A 226 0.65 16.92 -7.41
N VAL A 227 1.02 16.80 -8.67
CA VAL A 227 0.22 17.24 -9.83
C VAL A 227 -0.69 16.08 -10.25
N ASN A 228 -0.13 14.88 -10.29
CA ASN A 228 -0.81 13.66 -10.70
C ASN A 228 -1.03 12.73 -9.51
N ILE A 229 -2.26 12.24 -9.36
CA ILE A 229 -2.65 11.30 -8.31
C ILE A 229 -3.22 10.05 -8.97
N ILE A 230 -2.60 8.90 -8.71
CA ILE A 230 -2.96 7.63 -9.36
C ILE A 230 -3.28 6.59 -8.29
N PHE A 231 -4.55 6.21 -8.18
CA PHE A 231 -5.00 5.16 -7.26
C PHE A 231 -4.89 3.77 -7.91
N LEU A 232 -4.23 2.83 -7.23
CA LEU A 232 -4.00 1.48 -7.71
C LEU A 232 -4.49 0.45 -6.70
N GLY A 233 -5.45 -0.38 -7.10
CA GLY A 233 -6.02 -1.43 -6.24
C GLY A 233 -6.73 -0.87 -5.00
N PHE A 234 -7.28 0.33 -5.10
CA PHE A 234 -7.85 1.09 -3.99
C PHE A 234 -9.36 0.86 -3.84
N GLY A 235 -9.85 0.71 -2.60
CA GLY A 235 -11.28 0.46 -2.32
C GLY A 235 -12.15 1.72 -2.17
N TYR A 236 -11.52 2.90 -2.18
CA TYR A 236 -12.17 4.21 -2.15
C TYR A 236 -13.12 4.47 -0.96
N HIS A 237 -12.82 3.91 0.20
CA HIS A 237 -13.66 4.12 1.38
C HIS A 237 -13.76 5.64 1.71
N PRO A 238 -14.98 6.21 1.85
CA PRO A 238 -15.17 7.66 1.99
C PRO A 238 -14.39 8.29 3.15
N THR A 239 -14.32 7.62 4.30
CA THR A 239 -13.55 8.12 5.47
C THR A 239 -12.07 8.25 5.15
N THR A 240 -11.49 7.31 4.41
CA THR A 240 -10.06 7.33 4.06
C THR A 240 -9.77 8.43 3.04
N LEU A 241 -10.63 8.60 2.04
CA LEU A 241 -10.52 9.69 1.06
C LEU A 241 -10.61 11.06 1.75
N LYS A 242 -11.62 11.26 2.62
CA LYS A 242 -11.78 12.51 3.38
C LYS A 242 -10.54 12.83 4.23
N ALA A 243 -9.97 11.83 4.87
CA ALA A 243 -8.78 12.02 5.70
C ALA A 243 -7.54 12.34 4.85
N LEU A 244 -7.28 11.61 3.76
CA LEU A 244 -6.11 11.83 2.90
C LEU A 244 -6.14 13.17 2.15
N PHE A 245 -7.34 13.67 1.80
CA PHE A 245 -7.51 14.88 1.00
C PHE A 245 -7.97 16.10 1.82
N SER A 246 -7.90 16.04 3.15
CA SER A 246 -8.37 17.09 4.06
C SER A 246 -7.75 18.47 3.79
N SER A 247 -6.53 18.51 3.28
CA SER A 247 -5.75 19.72 2.99
C SER A 247 -5.39 19.89 1.50
N CYS A 248 -6.03 19.12 0.61
CA CYS A 248 -5.71 19.11 -0.82
C CYS A 248 -6.77 19.84 -1.65
N ASP A 249 -6.36 20.81 -2.48
CA ASP A 249 -7.23 21.35 -3.52
C ASP A 249 -7.26 20.43 -4.73
N ILE A 250 -8.26 19.55 -4.75
CA ILE A 250 -8.56 18.59 -5.82
C ILE A 250 -8.67 19.26 -7.20
N ASN A 251 -9.03 20.55 -7.27
CA ASN A 251 -9.24 21.21 -8.55
C ASN A 251 -7.96 21.40 -9.36
N THR A 252 -6.81 21.36 -8.69
CA THR A 252 -5.48 21.54 -9.28
C THR A 252 -4.83 20.23 -9.73
N LYS A 253 -5.52 19.09 -9.55
CA LYS A 253 -4.95 17.75 -9.68
C LYS A 253 -5.46 17.04 -10.92
N HIS A 254 -4.63 16.21 -11.52
CA HIS A 254 -5.07 15.15 -12.43
C HIS A 254 -5.21 13.86 -11.65
N ILE A 255 -6.40 13.27 -11.67
CA ILE A 255 -6.75 12.15 -10.78
C ILE A 255 -7.18 10.96 -11.61
N TYR A 256 -6.53 9.83 -11.37
CA TYR A 256 -6.75 8.58 -12.09
C TYR A 256 -6.88 7.45 -11.09
N GLY A 257 -7.63 6.40 -11.43
CA GLY A 257 -7.47 5.15 -10.69
C GLY A 257 -8.19 3.94 -11.22
N THR A 258 -7.71 2.78 -10.78
CA THR A 258 -8.32 1.48 -11.11
C THR A 258 -9.72 1.36 -10.51
N ALA A 259 -10.66 0.77 -11.24
CA ALA A 259 -12.01 0.48 -10.73
C ALA A 259 -12.41 -0.99 -10.87
N LYS A 260 -11.41 -1.90 -10.87
CA LYS A 260 -11.62 -3.34 -10.97
C LYS A 260 -12.53 -3.84 -9.86
N ASN A 261 -13.63 -4.49 -10.24
CA ASN A 261 -14.67 -4.99 -9.32
C ASN A 261 -15.25 -3.93 -8.35
N LEU A 262 -15.14 -2.63 -8.66
CA LEU A 262 -15.67 -1.57 -7.81
C LEU A 262 -17.19 -1.47 -8.00
N PRO A 263 -18.01 -1.56 -6.93
CA PRO A 263 -19.46 -1.46 -7.04
C PRO A 263 -19.92 -0.14 -7.67
N ALA A 264 -21.03 -0.16 -8.41
CA ALA A 264 -21.55 1.03 -9.11
C ALA A 264 -21.87 2.20 -8.16
N GLU A 265 -22.37 1.90 -6.96
CA GLU A 265 -22.60 2.89 -5.91
C GLU A 265 -21.29 3.56 -5.48
N ARG A 266 -20.26 2.77 -5.14
CA ARG A 266 -18.93 3.29 -4.78
C ARG A 266 -18.28 4.07 -5.93
N LYS A 267 -18.45 3.65 -7.19
CA LYS A 267 -18.00 4.43 -8.37
C LYS A 267 -18.66 5.81 -8.39
N SER A 268 -19.97 5.88 -8.15
CA SER A 268 -20.73 7.13 -8.12
C SER A 268 -20.29 8.04 -6.97
N GLU A 269 -20.08 7.48 -5.77
CA GLU A 269 -19.56 8.21 -4.60
C GLU A 269 -18.18 8.82 -4.89
N VAL A 270 -17.31 8.07 -5.55
CA VAL A 270 -15.95 8.50 -5.92
C VAL A 270 -15.98 9.62 -6.95
N GLN A 271 -16.80 9.48 -7.99
CA GLN A 271 -17.01 10.52 -8.98
C GLN A 271 -17.52 11.81 -8.33
N GLN A 272 -18.51 11.70 -7.43
CA GLN A 272 -19.02 12.85 -6.68
C GLN A 272 -17.93 13.48 -5.79
N PHE A 273 -17.16 12.66 -5.07
CA PHE A 273 -16.08 13.15 -4.19
C PHE A 273 -15.05 13.99 -4.96
N PHE A 274 -14.70 13.56 -6.18
CA PHE A 274 -13.75 14.26 -7.04
C PHE A 274 -14.40 15.22 -8.04
N SER A 275 -15.69 15.56 -7.88
CA SER A 275 -16.42 16.46 -8.79
C SER A 275 -16.28 16.06 -10.27
N ASP A 276 -16.41 14.76 -10.55
CA ASP A 276 -16.27 14.13 -11.86
C ASP A 276 -14.90 14.29 -12.55
N LYS A 277 -13.86 14.73 -11.81
CA LYS A 277 -12.50 14.91 -12.33
C LYS A 277 -11.66 13.64 -12.35
N ILE A 278 -12.06 12.62 -11.58
CA ILE A 278 -11.35 11.35 -11.56
C ILE A 278 -11.67 10.54 -12.81
N TRP A 279 -10.63 10.11 -13.52
CA TRP A 279 -10.75 9.10 -14.56
C TRP A 279 -10.61 7.70 -13.93
N LEU A 280 -11.65 6.88 -14.08
CA LEU A 280 -11.68 5.52 -13.56
C LEU A 280 -11.46 4.51 -14.68
N GLY A 281 -10.56 3.56 -14.44
CA GLY A 281 -10.25 2.47 -15.37
C GLY A 281 -11.41 1.48 -15.56
N LYS A 282 -11.23 0.56 -16.50
CA LYS A 282 -12.26 -0.44 -16.84
C LYS A 282 -12.40 -1.48 -15.73
N GLU A 283 -13.57 -2.12 -15.67
CA GLU A 283 -13.90 -3.08 -14.59
C GLU A 283 -13.02 -4.35 -14.58
N ASN A 284 -12.41 -4.70 -15.70
CA ASN A 284 -11.50 -5.85 -15.83
C ASN A 284 -10.02 -5.45 -15.82
N GLN A 285 -9.70 -4.17 -15.68
CA GLN A 285 -8.35 -3.64 -15.79
C GLN A 285 -7.64 -3.72 -14.43
N ASP A 286 -6.60 -4.54 -14.32
CA ASP A 286 -5.73 -4.56 -13.15
C ASP A 286 -4.76 -3.37 -13.14
N CYS A 287 -3.96 -3.24 -12.07
CA CYS A 287 -3.06 -2.10 -11.90
C CYS A 287 -2.03 -1.98 -13.04
N SER A 288 -1.49 -3.09 -13.54
CA SER A 288 -0.48 -3.08 -14.59
C SER A 288 -1.07 -2.67 -15.94
N SER A 289 -2.17 -3.31 -16.33
CA SER A 289 -2.91 -2.96 -17.55
C SER A 289 -3.52 -1.55 -17.50
N PHE A 290 -3.79 -1.04 -16.30
CA PHE A 290 -4.21 0.35 -16.07
C PHE A 290 -3.07 1.32 -16.37
N LEU A 291 -1.90 1.14 -15.77
CA LEU A 291 -0.74 2.00 -16.00
C LEU A 291 -0.25 2.01 -17.45
N ASN A 292 -0.44 0.89 -18.14
CA ASN A 292 -0.10 0.75 -19.56
C ASN A 292 -1.21 1.26 -20.52
N ASP A 293 -2.30 1.83 -19.99
CA ASP A 293 -3.36 2.38 -20.82
C ASP A 293 -2.89 3.65 -21.57
N PRO A 294 -3.02 3.69 -22.92
CA PRO A 294 -2.63 4.86 -23.71
C PRO A 294 -3.34 6.17 -23.33
N GLU A 295 -4.50 6.10 -22.66
CA GLU A 295 -5.23 7.26 -22.16
C GLU A 295 -4.56 7.91 -20.95
N ILE A 296 -3.88 7.13 -20.09
CA ILE A 296 -3.07 7.67 -18.99
C ILE A 296 -1.78 8.27 -19.55
N GLY A 297 -1.10 7.48 -20.40
CA GLY A 297 0.08 7.88 -21.15
C GLY A 297 1.17 8.50 -20.29
N LEU A 298 1.83 7.71 -19.44
CA LEU A 298 2.82 8.07 -18.40
C LEU A 298 4.10 8.83 -18.84
N GLY A 299 4.15 9.33 -20.07
CA GLY A 299 5.34 9.91 -20.68
C GLY A 299 6.24 8.81 -21.28
N LYS A 300 7.03 9.20 -22.28
CA LYS A 300 8.08 8.31 -22.82
C LYS A 300 9.39 8.68 -22.19
N GLN A 301 10.03 7.71 -21.56
CA GLN A 301 11.44 7.80 -21.26
C GLN A 301 12.18 8.00 -22.60
N ILE A 302 12.99 9.06 -22.72
CA ILE A 302 13.92 9.18 -23.85
C ILE A 302 15.04 8.17 -23.58
N ILE A 303 14.75 6.89 -23.78
CA ILE A 303 15.77 5.86 -23.79
C ILE A 303 16.51 6.06 -25.11
N LYS A 304 17.68 6.72 -25.04
CA LYS A 304 18.70 6.50 -26.05
C LYS A 304 19.11 5.03 -25.92
N LYS A 305 18.46 4.15 -26.66
CA LYS A 305 18.99 2.81 -26.91
C LYS A 305 20.33 2.99 -27.61
N GLN A 306 21.42 2.67 -26.93
CA GLN A 306 22.62 2.17 -27.58
C GLN A 306 22.53 0.65 -27.58
#